data_AF-A0ABD0QXZ0-F1
#
_entry.id   AF-A0ABD0QXZ0-F1
#
_cell.length_a   1.000
_cell.length_b   1.000
_cell.length_c   1.000
_cell.angle_alpha   90.00
_cell.angle_beta   90.00
_cell.angle_gamma   90.00
#
_symmetry.space_group_name_H-M   'P 1'
#
loop_
_entity.id
_entity.type
_entity.pdbx_description
1 polymer ?
#
loop_
_entity_poly.entity_id
_entity_poly.type
_entity_poly.pdbx_seq_one_letter_code
_entity_poly.pdbx_strand_id
1 'polypeptide(L)'
;MKYAVLFLSLCTDELGLPAEEGRDLVSDVESVITFYCKSRNVTFTPELSWPHILKPLLGLQLSRKDLYNCFYAIMNKYIPR
;
A
#
# COMPACT_ATOMS: atom_id res chain seq x y z
N MET A 1 3.58 -2.12 -13.91
CA MET A 1 2.16 -2.15 -14.32
C MET A 1 1.36 -3.28 -13.68
N LYS A 2 1.90 -4.50 -13.46
CA LYS A 2 1.13 -5.60 -12.82
C LYS A 2 0.69 -5.33 -11.37
N TYR A 3 1.48 -4.56 -10.61
CA TYR A 3 1.22 -4.24 -9.19
C TYR A 3 0.13 -3.16 -9.01
N ALA A 4 0.10 -2.17 -9.92
CA ALA A 4 -0.84 -1.07 -9.94
C ALA A 4 -2.30 -1.54 -10.08
N VAL A 5 -2.55 -2.46 -11.01
CA VAL A 5 -3.92 -2.94 -11.33
C VAL A 5 -4.53 -3.73 -10.16
N LEU A 6 -3.74 -4.57 -9.49
CA LEU A 6 -4.18 -5.33 -8.31
C LEU A 6 -4.46 -4.41 -7.12
N PHE A 7 -3.62 -3.39 -6.92
CA PHE A 7 -3.79 -2.43 -5.84
C PHE A 7 -4.99 -1.50 -6.07
N LEU A 8 -5.21 -1.04 -7.31
CA LEU A 8 -6.34 -0.20 -7.68
C LEU A 8 -7.68 -0.93 -7.51
N SER A 9 -7.72 -2.21 -7.92
CA SER A 9 -8.90 -3.07 -7.75
C SER A 9 -9.27 -3.22 -6.28
N LEU A 10 -8.27 -3.33 -5.40
CA LEU A 10 -8.49 -3.51 -3.98
C LEU A 10 -8.85 -2.20 -3.26
N CYS A 11 -8.23 -1.09 -3.61
CA CYS A 11 -8.60 0.23 -3.07
C CYS A 11 -10.04 0.62 -3.45
N THR A 12 -10.53 0.19 -4.62
CA THR A 12 -11.92 0.46 -5.04
C THR A 12 -12.91 -0.39 -4.26
N ASP A 13 -12.59 -1.66 -4.01
CA ASP A 13 -13.50 -2.61 -3.34
C ASP A 13 -13.47 -2.50 -1.80
N GLU A 14 -12.27 -2.43 -1.20
CA GLU A 14 -12.13 -2.47 0.26
C GLU A 14 -12.13 -1.09 0.94
N LEU A 15 -11.69 -0.02 0.27
CA LEU A 15 -11.50 1.28 0.92
C LEU A 15 -12.70 2.24 0.78
N GLY A 16 -13.61 2.01 -0.18
CA GLY A 16 -14.81 2.83 -0.37
C GLY A 16 -14.52 4.32 -0.57
N LEU A 17 -13.30 4.69 -1.00
CA LEU A 17 -12.92 6.08 -1.18
C LEU A 17 -13.61 6.66 -2.43
N PRO A 18 -14.13 7.90 -2.36
CA PRO A 18 -14.67 8.57 -3.54
C PRO A 18 -13.56 8.72 -4.57
N ALA A 19 -13.85 8.31 -5.81
CA ALA A 19 -12.88 8.13 -6.88
C ALA A 19 -12.05 9.37 -7.24
N GLU A 20 -12.40 10.56 -6.75
CA GLU A 20 -11.70 11.82 -7.04
C GLU A 20 -10.63 12.14 -5.98
N GLU A 21 -10.96 12.11 -4.70
CA GLU A 21 -10.01 12.39 -3.61
C GLU A 21 -9.10 11.19 -3.29
N GLY A 22 -9.58 9.96 -3.55
CA GLY A 22 -8.80 8.76 -3.30
C GLY A 22 -7.65 8.53 -4.30
N ARG A 23 -7.69 9.16 -5.47
CA ARG A 23 -6.73 8.87 -6.57
C ARG A 23 -5.30 9.28 -6.25
N ASP A 24 -5.11 10.42 -5.60
CA ASP A 24 -3.78 10.93 -5.23
C ASP A 24 -3.15 10.08 -4.12
N LEU A 25 -3.95 9.75 -3.10
CA LEU A 25 -3.59 8.81 -2.03
C LEU A 25 -3.25 7.41 -2.57
N VAL A 26 -4.06 6.90 -3.49
CA VAL A 26 -3.81 5.59 -4.13
C VAL A 26 -2.51 5.62 -4.93
N SER A 27 -2.23 6.72 -5.64
CA SER A 27 -0.97 6.91 -6.39
C SER A 27 0.25 6.95 -5.46
N ASP A 28 0.14 7.63 -4.32
CA ASP A 28 1.18 7.67 -3.30
C ASP A 28 1.48 6.29 -2.73
N VAL A 29 0.44 5.53 -2.39
CA VAL A 29 0.59 4.18 -1.84
C VAL A 29 1.16 3.23 -2.90
N GLU A 30 0.67 3.31 -4.13
CA GLU A 30 1.18 2.50 -5.24
C GLU A 30 2.68 2.71 -5.44
N SER A 31 3.13 3.98 -5.37
CA SER A 31 4.55 4.33 -5.47
C SER A 31 5.36 3.72 -4.33
N VAL A 32 4.83 3.79 -3.10
CA VAL A 32 5.45 3.21 -1.89
C VAL A 32 5.60 1.69 -2.01
N ILE A 33 4.53 0.97 -2.40
CA ILE A 33 4.55 -0.49 -2.55
C ILE A 33 5.46 -0.89 -3.70
N THR A 34 5.35 -0.22 -4.84
CA THR A 34 6.18 -0.51 -6.02
C THR A 34 7.66 -0.34 -5.67
N PHE A 35 8.01 0.71 -4.92
CA PHE A 35 9.38 0.91 -4.44
C PHE A 35 9.83 -0.22 -3.49
N TYR A 36 8.98 -0.61 -2.53
CA TYR A 36 9.27 -1.70 -1.61
C TYR A 36 9.49 -3.04 -2.33
N CYS A 37 8.57 -3.42 -3.23
CA CYS A 37 8.65 -4.63 -4.05
C CYS A 37 9.92 -4.65 -4.90
N LYS A 38 10.24 -3.53 -5.55
CA LYS A 38 11.44 -3.38 -6.38
C LYS A 38 12.74 -3.46 -5.56
N SER A 39 12.75 -2.87 -4.36
CA SER A 39 13.92 -2.84 -3.49
C SER A 39 14.21 -4.21 -2.84
N ARG A 40 13.18 -4.99 -2.54
CA ARG A 40 13.29 -6.30 -1.87
C ARG A 40 13.17 -7.50 -2.81
N ASN A 41 12.95 -7.25 -4.11
CA ASN A 41 12.63 -8.26 -5.12
C ASN A 41 11.44 -9.16 -4.71
N VAL A 42 10.46 -8.58 -4.03
CA VAL A 42 9.24 -9.26 -3.55
C VAL A 42 8.11 -8.97 -4.53
N THR A 43 7.30 -9.99 -4.82
CA THR A 43 6.11 -9.84 -5.67
C THR A 43 4.91 -9.50 -4.78
N PHE A 44 4.20 -8.41 -5.12
CA PHE A 44 2.92 -8.13 -4.48
C PHE A 44 1.91 -9.22 -4.85
N THR A 45 1.47 -10.00 -3.87
CA THR A 45 0.39 -10.97 -4.01
C THR A 45 -0.80 -10.55 -3.14
N PRO A 46 -2.05 -10.74 -3.60
CA PRO A 46 -3.24 -10.40 -2.83
C PRO A 46 -3.40 -11.25 -1.57
N GLU A 47 -2.70 -12.38 -1.47
CA GLU A 47 -2.60 -13.20 -0.25
C GLU A 47 -1.77 -12.53 0.86
N LEU A 48 -1.00 -11.49 0.54
CA LEU A 48 -0.28 -10.72 1.55
C LEU A 48 -1.24 -9.78 2.26
N SER A 49 -1.20 -9.77 3.60
CA SER A 49 -2.03 -8.91 4.46
C SER A 49 -1.67 -7.42 4.38
N TRP A 50 -0.87 -7.00 3.40
CA TRP A 50 -0.45 -5.61 3.18
C TRP A 50 -1.59 -4.62 3.03
N PRO A 51 -2.69 -4.91 2.31
CA PRO A 51 -3.76 -3.96 2.17
C PRO A 51 -4.59 -3.79 3.45
N HIS A 52 -4.75 -4.85 4.25
CA HIS A 52 -5.31 -4.74 5.59
C HIS A 52 -4.45 -3.88 6.52
N ILE A 53 -3.14 -3.81 6.29
CA ILE A 53 -2.21 -2.93 7.02
C ILE A 53 -2.26 -1.50 6.47
N LEU A 54 -2.36 -1.33 5.16
CA LEU A 54 -2.37 -0.02 4.51
C LEU A 54 -3.69 0.72 4.71
N LYS A 55 -4.81 0.01 4.82
CA LYS A 55 -6.13 0.59 5.08
C LYS A 55 -6.17 1.50 6.33
N PRO A 56 -5.73 1.06 7.52
CA PRO A 56 -5.66 1.96 8.67
C PRO A 56 -4.60 3.05 8.50
N LEU A 57 -3.46 2.77 7.86
CA LEU A 57 -2.42 3.79 7.60
C LEU A 57 -2.93 4.93 6.71
N LEU A 58 -3.82 4.62 5.75
CA LEU A 58 -4.48 5.61 4.90
C LEU A 58 -5.48 6.46 5.68
N GLY A 59 -6.19 5.85 6.64
CA GLY A 59 -7.06 6.57 7.56
C GLY A 59 -6.31 7.56 8.47
N LEU A 60 -5.01 7.38 8.67
CA LEU A 60 -4.16 8.30 9.45
C LEU A 60 -3.70 9.55 8.67
N GLN A 61 -3.99 9.65 7.35
CA GLN A 61 -3.57 10.76 6.48
C GLN A 61 -2.06 11.12 6.64
N LEU A 62 -1.21 10.09 6.70
CA LEU A 62 0.23 10.27 6.84
C LEU A 62 0.86 10.86 5.57
N SER A 63 1.96 11.59 5.75
CA SER A 63 2.79 12.00 4.62
C SER A 63 3.36 10.77 3.90
N ARG A 64 3.63 10.86 2.58
CA ARG A 64 4.22 9.75 1.79
C ARG A 64 5.44 9.11 2.46
N LYS A 65 6.29 9.92 3.08
CA LYS A 65 7.51 9.47 3.77
C LYS A 65 7.16 8.67 5.04
N ASP A 66 6.22 9.17 5.84
CA ASP A 66 5.81 8.50 7.07
C ASP A 66 5.01 7.22 6.76
N LEU A 67 4.21 7.24 5.70
CA LEU A 67 3.51 6.07 5.18
C LEU A 67 4.50 4.95 4.81
N TYR A 68 5.54 5.27 4.03
CA TYR A 68 6.59 4.31 3.70
C TYR A 68 7.30 3.78 4.95
N ASN A 69 7.68 4.66 5.88
CA ASN A 69 8.37 4.25 7.10
C ASN A 69 7.51 3.36 7.99
N CYS A 70 6.22 3.69 8.18
CA CYS A 70 5.29 2.87 8.95
C CYS A 70 5.07 1.52 8.28
N PHE A 71 4.80 1.50 6.97
CA PHE A 71 4.65 0.27 6.21
C PHE A 71 5.91 -0.59 6.33
N TYR A 72 7.09 -0.02 6.09
CA TYR A 72 8.37 -0.72 6.20
C TYR A 72 8.62 -1.27 7.60
N ALA A 73 8.34 -0.49 8.65
CA ALA A 73 8.49 -0.92 10.03
C ALA A 73 7.55 -2.08 10.37
N ILE A 74 6.29 -2.02 9.94
CA ILE A 74 5.33 -3.11 10.16
C ILE A 74 5.79 -4.37 9.43
N MET A 75 6.15 -4.21 8.15
CA MET A 75 6.66 -5.28 7.31
C MET A 75 7.89 -5.96 7.89
N ASN A 76 8.85 -5.18 8.38
CA ASN A 76 10.11 -5.73 8.90
C ASN A 76 10.00 -6.25 10.33
N LYS A 77 8.97 -5.87 11.09
CA LYS A 77 8.82 -6.22 12.51
C LYS A 77 7.81 -7.34 12.76
N TYR A 78 6.76 -7.43 11.93
CA TYR A 78 5.66 -8.40 12.13
C TYR A 78 5.60 -9.49 11.06
N ILE A 79 6.22 -9.30 9.89
CA ILE A 79 6.32 -10.36 8.89
C ILE A 79 7.70 -11.02 9.01
N PRO A 80 7.78 -12.23 9.59
CA PRO A 80 9.01 -13.00 9.60
C PRO A 80 9.43 -13.34 8.16
N ARG A 81 10.75 -13.34 7.91
CA ARG A 81 11.35 -13.61 6.60
C ARG A 81 11.33 -15.09 6.24
#